data_AF-A0A536QG59-F1
#
_entry.id   AF-A0A536QG59-F1
#
_cell.length_a   1.000
_cell.length_b   1.000
_cell.length_c   1.000
_cell.angle_alpha   90.00
_cell.angle_beta   90.00
_cell.angle_gamma   90.00
#
_symmetry.space_group_name_H-M   'P 1'
#
loop_
_entity.id
_entity.type
_entity.pdbx_description
1 polymer ?
#
loop_
_entity_poly.entity_id
_entity_poly.type
_entity_poly.pdbx_seq_one_letter_code
_entity_poly.pdbx_strand_id
1 'polypeptide(L)'
;MLTALGVLGAIGLLVVLFLQRARDGMDLSLGGLLRVYLYLASLAGVIAIAIGLAGIISFVLAAAFGVDVIYGGQPPQPVPFTVAPCPPNVACTPAPVPPPVFLKDNRIQQQTQDLVRGITFVIFGGVFWGAHWWARRALAGIADRVSGLHRAYLILGTAIFGIATIAFLPMGIYQALSFAIVPPDQFTFRPGAGEALSGGLAALPLWLGYLWLVQRALRTAPPSSPTAA
;
A
#
# COMPACT_ATOMS: atom_id res chain seq x y z
N MET A 1 10.26 -1.94 -7.19
CA MET A 1 9.33 -2.44 -8.24
C MET A 1 9.07 -3.95 -8.17
N LEU A 2 10.09 -4.82 -8.15
CA LEU A 2 9.87 -6.28 -8.14
C LEU A 2 9.07 -6.79 -6.93
N THR A 3 9.30 -6.23 -5.74
CA THR A 3 8.55 -6.56 -4.52
C THR A 3 7.08 -6.15 -4.64
N ALA A 4 6.79 -4.93 -5.09
CA ALA A 4 5.42 -4.45 -5.31
C ALA A 4 4.68 -5.29 -6.36
N LEU A 5 5.35 -5.63 -7.49
CA LEU A 5 4.79 -6.51 -8.52
C LEU A 5 4.57 -7.93 -8.00
N GLY A 6 5.50 -8.46 -7.20
CA GLY A 6 5.38 -9.77 -6.57
C GLY A 6 4.21 -9.84 -5.59
N VAL A 7 4.00 -8.79 -4.79
CA VAL A 7 2.85 -8.69 -3.88
C VAL A 7 1.54 -8.59 -4.67
N LEU A 8 1.48 -7.76 -5.71
CA LEU A 8 0.29 -7.68 -6.58
C LEU A 8 0.00 -9.02 -7.28
N GLY A 9 1.03 -9.72 -7.75
CA GLY A 9 0.92 -11.06 -8.33
C GLY A 9 0.41 -12.09 -7.33
N ALA A 10 0.93 -12.08 -6.10
CA ALA A 10 0.47 -12.96 -5.03
C ALA A 10 -0.98 -12.69 -4.62
N ILE A 11 -1.38 -11.42 -4.53
CA ILE A 11 -2.77 -11.01 -4.27
C ILE A 11 -3.68 -11.47 -5.42
N GLY A 12 -3.28 -11.25 -6.67
CA GLY A 12 -4.01 -11.70 -7.84
C GLY A 12 -4.20 -13.22 -7.87
N LEU A 13 -3.13 -13.98 -7.57
CA LEU A 13 -3.18 -15.43 -7.45
C LEU A 13 -4.14 -15.88 -6.36
N LEU A 14 -4.11 -15.25 -5.18
CA LEU A 14 -5.02 -15.57 -4.08
C LEU A 14 -6.48 -15.33 -4.47
N VAL A 15 -6.77 -14.24 -5.18
CA VAL A 15 -8.12 -13.96 -5.69
C VAL A 15 -8.54 -15.02 -6.71
N VAL A 16 -7.66 -15.44 -7.62
CA VAL A 16 -7.97 -16.49 -8.60
C VAL A 16 -8.22 -17.84 -7.91
N LEU A 17 -7.35 -18.24 -6.99
CA LEU A 17 -7.51 -19.48 -6.22
C LEU A 17 -8.80 -19.45 -5.39
N PHE A 18 -9.15 -18.29 -4.84
CA PHE A 18 -10.41 -18.09 -4.15
C PHE A 18 -11.61 -18.29 -5.08
N LEU A 19 -11.61 -17.68 -6.26
CA LEU A 19 -12.67 -17.83 -7.26
C LEU A 19 -12.78 -19.27 -7.76
N GLN A 20 -11.65 -19.97 -7.95
CA GLN A 20 -11.63 -21.36 -8.36
C GLN A 20 -12.23 -22.27 -7.28
N ARG A 21 -11.83 -22.12 -6.02
CA ARG A 21 -12.34 -22.93 -4.91
C ARG A 21 -13.81 -22.63 -4.57
N ALA A 22 -14.29 -21.43 -4.89
CA ALA A 22 -15.69 -21.08 -4.73
C ALA A 22 -16.59 -21.76 -5.78
N ARG A 23 -16.07 -22.13 -6.97
CA ARG A 23 -16.88 -22.75 -8.05
C ARG A 23 -17.55 -24.06 -7.63
N ASP A 24 -16.94 -24.82 -6.72
CA ASP A 24 -17.45 -26.13 -6.31
C ASP A 24 -18.64 -26.07 -5.32
N GLY A 25 -19.03 -24.88 -4.85
CA GLY A 25 -20.13 -24.70 -3.89
C GLY A 25 -20.90 -23.39 -4.01
N MET A 26 -20.75 -22.66 -5.12
CA MET A 26 -21.47 -21.41 -5.37
C MET A 26 -22.85 -21.68 -5.98
N ASP A 27 -23.88 -21.08 -5.38
CA ASP A 27 -25.16 -20.90 -6.06
C ASP A 27 -24.96 -19.92 -7.23
N LEU A 28 -25.03 -20.44 -8.47
CA LEU A 28 -24.92 -19.65 -9.70
C LEU A 28 -26.20 -18.86 -10.01
N SER A 29 -27.18 -18.86 -9.10
CA SER A 29 -28.30 -17.93 -9.17
C SER A 29 -27.82 -16.47 -9.19
N LEU A 30 -28.67 -15.60 -9.73
CA LEU A 30 -28.44 -14.16 -9.74
C LEU A 30 -28.15 -13.60 -8.34
N GLY A 31 -28.83 -14.15 -7.31
CA GLY A 31 -28.63 -13.77 -5.92
C GLY A 31 -27.26 -14.18 -5.37
N GLY A 32 -26.81 -15.40 -5.68
CA GLY A 32 -25.48 -15.88 -5.30
C GLY A 32 -24.35 -15.07 -5.96
N LEU A 33 -24.46 -14.82 -7.26
CA LEU A 33 -23.50 -14.01 -8.01
C LEU A 33 -23.42 -12.57 -7.50
N LEU A 34 -24.57 -11.93 -7.22
CA LEU A 34 -24.62 -10.60 -6.65
C LEU A 34 -23.89 -10.54 -5.29
N ARG A 35 -24.07 -11.54 -4.43
CA ARG A 35 -23.39 -11.59 -3.13
C ARG A 35 -21.88 -11.69 -3.29
N VAL A 36 -21.40 -12.56 -4.17
CA VAL A 36 -19.96 -12.70 -4.47
C VAL A 36 -19.39 -11.36 -4.94
N TYR A 37 -20.06 -10.72 -5.91
CA TYR A 37 -19.70 -9.39 -6.38
C TYR A 37 -19.59 -8.38 -5.23
N LEU A 38 -20.60 -8.29 -4.36
CA LEU A 38 -20.60 -7.32 -3.26
C LEU A 38 -19.47 -7.57 -2.25
N TYR A 39 -19.10 -8.83 -2.00
CA TYR A 39 -17.96 -9.16 -1.13
C TYR A 39 -16.62 -8.78 -1.76
N LEU A 40 -16.43 -9.09 -3.04
CA LEU A 40 -15.22 -8.72 -3.78
C LEU A 40 -15.08 -7.21 -3.93
N ALA A 41 -16.18 -6.52 -4.28
CA ALA A 41 -16.21 -5.07 -4.41
C ALA A 41 -15.93 -4.39 -3.07
N SER A 42 -16.51 -4.87 -1.97
CA SER A 42 -16.15 -4.34 -0.65
C SER A 42 -14.67 -4.56 -0.34
N LEU A 43 -14.11 -5.74 -0.62
CA LEU A 43 -12.69 -5.98 -0.41
C LEU A 43 -11.82 -5.03 -1.25
N ALA A 44 -12.17 -4.81 -2.51
CA ALA A 44 -11.52 -3.84 -3.38
C ALA A 44 -11.59 -2.42 -2.81
N GLY A 45 -12.71 -2.03 -2.22
CA GLY A 45 -12.85 -0.77 -1.49
C GLY A 45 -11.87 -0.66 -0.32
N VAL A 46 -11.71 -1.71 0.50
CA VAL A 46 -10.71 -1.72 1.59
C VAL A 46 -9.29 -1.63 1.05
N ILE A 47 -8.98 -2.31 -0.06
CA ILE A 47 -7.67 -2.22 -0.72
C ILE A 47 -7.41 -0.79 -1.20
N ALA A 48 -8.40 -0.13 -1.82
CA ALA A 48 -8.28 1.27 -2.22
C ALA A 48 -8.01 2.19 -1.02
N ILE A 49 -8.72 1.99 0.10
CA ILE A 49 -8.45 2.73 1.35
C ILE A 49 -7.02 2.47 1.83
N ALA A 50 -6.54 1.23 1.82
CA ALA A 50 -5.17 0.89 2.25
C ALA A 50 -4.11 1.59 1.39
N ILE A 51 -4.29 1.61 0.06
CA ILE A 51 -3.42 2.35 -0.87
C ILE A 51 -3.45 3.85 -0.56
N GLY A 52 -4.63 4.39 -0.29
CA GLY A 52 -4.79 5.79 0.08
C GLY A 52 -4.11 6.15 1.40
N LEU A 53 -4.28 5.30 2.42
CA LEU A 53 -3.62 5.43 3.72
C LEU A 53 -2.10 5.39 3.60
N ALA A 54 -1.55 4.52 2.75
CA ALA A 54 -0.10 4.49 2.50
C ALA A 54 0.41 5.84 1.96
N GLY A 55 -0.30 6.47 1.02
CA GLY A 55 0.07 7.82 0.52
C GLY A 55 0.04 8.89 1.61
N ILE A 56 -1.00 8.90 2.45
CA ILE A 56 -1.13 9.84 3.57
C ILE A 56 -0.03 9.58 4.61
N ILE A 57 0.26 8.32 4.93
CA ILE A 57 1.33 7.96 5.87
C ILE A 57 2.68 8.40 5.33
N SER A 58 2.98 8.20 4.04
CA SER A 58 4.21 8.71 3.41
C SER A 58 4.32 10.23 3.56
N PHE A 59 3.24 10.97 3.31
CA PHE A 59 3.21 12.42 3.49
C PHE A 59 3.53 12.83 4.94
N VAL A 60 2.87 12.20 5.91
CA VAL A 60 3.04 12.49 7.35
C VAL A 60 4.45 12.13 7.81
N LEU A 61 4.95 10.96 7.41
CA LEU A 61 6.32 10.54 7.73
C LEU A 61 7.35 11.50 7.12
N ALA A 62 7.13 11.97 5.89
CA ALA A 62 8.06 12.89 5.23
C ALA A 62 8.07 14.26 5.91
N ALA A 63 6.90 14.72 6.38
CA ALA A 63 6.80 15.94 7.18
C ALA A 63 7.48 15.82 8.55
N ALA A 64 7.46 14.63 9.17
CA ALA A 64 8.03 14.40 10.50
C ALA A 64 9.54 14.09 10.49
N PHE A 65 10.00 13.30 9.51
CA PHE A 65 11.36 12.74 9.48
C PHE A 65 12.24 13.30 8.36
N GLY A 66 11.68 14.06 7.42
CA GLY A 66 12.40 14.60 6.27
C GLY A 66 12.06 13.87 4.97
N VAL A 67 12.03 14.63 3.88
CA VAL A 67 11.69 14.13 2.54
C VAL A 67 12.77 13.21 1.97
N ASP A 68 14.01 13.40 2.40
CA ASP A 68 15.16 12.56 2.10
C ASP A 68 15.08 11.17 2.74
N VAL A 69 14.54 11.05 3.96
CA VAL A 69 14.31 9.74 4.61
C VAL A 69 13.27 8.92 3.85
N ILE A 70 12.17 9.58 3.47
CA ILE A 70 10.98 8.91 2.94
C ILE A 70 11.06 8.69 1.44
N TYR A 71 11.53 9.67 0.68
CA TYR A 71 11.64 9.59 -0.78
C TYR A 71 13.05 9.23 -1.26
N GLY A 72 14.04 9.27 -0.37
CA GLY A 72 15.42 8.96 -0.72
C GLY A 72 16.05 10.03 -1.63
N GLY A 73 16.96 9.57 -2.48
CA GLY A 73 17.66 10.40 -3.46
C GLY A 73 19.04 10.85 -3.01
N GLN A 74 19.71 11.58 -3.90
CA GLN A 74 21.01 12.16 -3.59
C GLN A 74 20.81 13.51 -2.88
N PRO A 75 21.70 13.87 -1.93
CA PRO A 75 21.73 15.23 -1.40
C PRO A 75 21.83 16.23 -2.57
N PRO A 76 21.14 17.39 -2.52
CA PRO A 76 21.26 18.41 -3.55
C PRO A 76 22.74 18.78 -3.71
N GLN A 77 23.34 18.39 -4.84
CA GLN A 77 24.70 18.78 -5.18
C GLN A 77 24.64 20.13 -5.93
N PRO A 78 25.49 21.11 -5.59
CA PRO A 78 25.72 22.23 -6.48
C PRO A 78 26.25 21.66 -7.80
N VAL A 79 25.59 21.98 -8.90
CA VAL A 79 26.06 21.58 -10.24
C VAL A 79 27.47 22.18 -10.41
N PRO A 80 28.53 21.38 -10.65
CA PRO A 80 29.85 21.93 -10.92
C PRO A 80 29.74 22.83 -12.15
N PHE A 81 30.10 24.10 -12.00
CA PHE A 81 30.18 25.00 -13.13
C PHE A 81 31.35 24.54 -14.00
N THR A 82 31.06 24.10 -15.23
CA THR A 82 32.11 23.90 -16.23
C THR A 82 32.46 25.26 -16.80
N VAL A 83 33.51 25.89 -16.28
CA VAL A 83 34.11 27.03 -16.99
C VAL A 83 34.66 26.46 -18.28
N ALA A 84 34.13 26.88 -19.43
CA ALA A 84 34.74 26.53 -20.71
C ALA A 84 36.21 26.98 -20.66
N PRO A 85 37.19 26.09 -20.90
CA PRO A 85 38.59 26.49 -20.90
C PRO A 85 38.79 27.55 -21.98
N CYS A 86 39.43 28.64 -21.61
CA CYS A 86 39.73 29.70 -22.57
C CYS A 86 40.68 29.17 -23.65
N PRO A 87 40.53 29.63 -24.91
CA PRO A 87 41.51 29.32 -25.94
C PRO A 87 42.91 29.76 -25.49
N PRO A 88 43.97 29.02 -25.87
CA PRO A 88 45.33 29.42 -25.55
C PRO A 88 45.61 30.83 -26.09
N ASN A 89 46.28 31.65 -25.28
CA ASN A 89 46.66 33.05 -25.53
C ASN A 89 45.51 34.10 -25.51
N VAL A 90 44.36 33.79 -24.93
CA VAL A 90 43.30 34.80 -24.69
C VAL A 90 43.17 35.09 -23.20
N ALA A 91 43.38 36.35 -22.79
CA ALA A 91 43.11 36.81 -21.44
C ALA A 91 41.58 36.92 -21.25
N CYS A 92 40.97 35.89 -20.70
CA CYS A 92 39.56 35.94 -20.31
C CYS A 92 39.41 36.75 -19.02
N THR A 93 38.65 37.84 -19.07
CA THR A 93 38.07 38.43 -17.87
C THR A 93 37.20 37.37 -17.19
N PRO A 94 37.23 37.19 -15.86
CA PRO A 94 36.35 36.24 -15.19
C PRO A 94 34.90 36.58 -15.56
N ALA A 95 34.24 35.69 -16.31
CA ALA A 95 32.83 35.84 -16.59
C ALA A 95 32.09 35.89 -15.23
N PRO A 96 31.05 36.74 -15.09
CA PRO A 96 30.22 36.71 -13.89
C PRO A 96 29.75 35.27 -13.66
N VAL A 97 30.12 34.69 -12.50
CA VAL A 97 29.64 33.36 -12.13
C VAL A 97 28.11 33.49 -12.07
N PRO A 98 27.34 32.81 -12.96
CA PRO A 98 25.89 32.86 -12.86
C PRO A 98 25.48 32.31 -11.49
N PRO A 99 24.41 32.83 -10.88
CA PRO A 99 23.94 32.33 -9.59
C PRO A 99 23.73 30.80 -9.68
N PRO A 100 24.01 30.06 -8.59
CA PRO A 100 23.83 28.61 -8.58
C PRO A 100 22.40 28.26 -9.02
N VAL A 101 22.29 27.41 -10.04
CA VAL A 101 21.00 26.91 -10.50
C VAL A 101 20.56 25.82 -9.53
N PHE A 102 19.57 26.14 -8.68
CA PHE A 102 18.93 25.13 -7.84
C PHE A 102 18.05 24.24 -8.70
N LEU A 103 18.41 22.97 -8.83
CA LEU A 103 17.54 21.96 -9.42
C LEU A 103 16.27 21.85 -8.57
N LYS A 104 15.09 21.94 -9.20
CA LYS A 104 13.82 21.77 -8.52
C LYS A 104 13.78 20.40 -7.84
N ASP A 105 13.54 20.38 -6.53
CA ASP A 105 13.43 19.13 -5.79
C ASP A 105 12.09 18.45 -6.11
N ASN A 106 12.14 17.42 -6.94
CA ASN A 106 10.97 16.65 -7.36
C ASN A 106 10.32 15.88 -6.19
N ARG A 107 11.03 15.69 -5.06
CA ARG A 107 10.50 14.97 -3.89
C ARG A 107 9.38 15.74 -3.19
N ILE A 108 9.46 17.07 -3.17
CA ILE A 108 8.38 17.92 -2.64
C ILE A 108 7.11 17.79 -3.49
N GLN A 109 7.28 17.72 -4.81
CA GLN A 109 6.16 17.48 -5.72
C GLN A 109 5.58 16.08 -5.51
N GLN A 110 6.42 15.05 -5.37
CA GLN A 110 5.99 13.68 -5.09
C GLN A 110 5.23 13.58 -3.76
N GLN A 111 5.73 14.22 -2.70
CA GLN A 111 5.08 14.29 -1.38
C GLN A 111 3.66 14.84 -1.49
N THR A 112 3.49 15.94 -2.22
CA THR A 112 2.17 16.57 -2.39
C THR A 112 1.25 15.70 -3.24
N GLN A 113 1.78 15.05 -4.29
CA GLN A 113 1.03 14.11 -5.12
C GLN A 113 0.56 12.89 -4.34
N ASP A 114 1.39 12.35 -3.45
CA ASP A 114 1.02 11.21 -2.59
C ASP A 114 -0.10 11.56 -1.61
N LEU A 115 -0.10 12.78 -1.05
CA LEU A 115 -1.19 13.26 -0.21
C LEU A 115 -2.50 13.36 -0.99
N VAL A 116 -2.48 14.04 -2.14
CA VAL A 116 -3.68 14.25 -2.97
C VAL A 116 -4.24 12.91 -3.45
N ARG A 117 -3.37 12.03 -3.94
CA ARG A 117 -3.74 10.65 -4.31
C ARG A 117 -4.28 9.91 -3.10
N GLY A 118 -3.60 10.01 -1.96
CA GLY A 118 -3.96 9.35 -0.71
C GLY A 118 -5.38 9.68 -0.26
N ILE A 119 -5.68 10.98 -0.14
CA ILE A 119 -7.01 11.49 0.22
C ILE A 119 -8.06 11.01 -0.79
N THR A 120 -7.77 11.10 -2.09
CA THR A 120 -8.68 10.66 -3.15
C THR A 120 -9.04 9.18 -2.98
N PHE A 121 -8.04 8.30 -2.83
CA PHE A 121 -8.26 6.87 -2.65
C PHE A 121 -8.99 6.52 -1.35
N VAL A 122 -8.74 7.23 -0.25
CA VAL A 122 -9.47 7.04 1.01
C VAL A 122 -10.94 7.44 0.86
N ILE A 123 -11.24 8.60 0.27
CA ILE A 123 -12.62 9.08 0.10
C ILE A 123 -13.39 8.15 -0.84
N PHE A 124 -12.89 7.93 -2.06
CA PHE A 124 -13.58 7.11 -3.04
C PHE A 124 -13.62 5.64 -2.61
N GLY A 125 -12.52 5.11 -2.06
CA GLY A 125 -12.47 3.75 -1.51
C GLY A 125 -13.42 3.58 -0.33
N GLY A 126 -13.53 4.58 0.54
CA GLY A 126 -14.45 4.62 1.67
C GLY A 126 -15.92 4.62 1.24
N VAL A 127 -16.30 5.49 0.30
CA VAL A 127 -17.65 5.53 -0.27
C VAL A 127 -17.97 4.21 -0.97
N PHE A 128 -17.06 3.71 -1.80
CA PHE A 128 -17.23 2.45 -2.51
C PHE A 128 -17.40 1.27 -1.54
N TRP A 129 -16.51 1.15 -0.55
CA TRP A 129 -16.60 0.14 0.50
C TRP A 129 -17.91 0.23 1.27
N GLY A 130 -18.28 1.45 1.69
CA GLY A 130 -19.48 1.73 2.48
C GLY A 130 -20.77 1.35 1.73
N ALA A 131 -20.88 1.73 0.46
CA ALA A 131 -22.02 1.40 -0.38
C ALA A 131 -22.19 -0.12 -0.52
N HIS A 132 -21.11 -0.84 -0.83
CA HIS A 132 -21.14 -2.29 -0.98
C HIS A 132 -21.38 -3.01 0.35
N TRP A 133 -20.79 -2.51 1.43
CA TRP A 133 -21.03 -3.05 2.76
C TRP A 133 -22.49 -2.88 3.19
N TRP A 134 -23.09 -1.72 2.91
CA TRP A 134 -24.49 -1.45 3.19
C TRP A 134 -25.40 -2.35 2.36
N ALA A 135 -25.14 -2.50 1.06
CA ALA A 135 -25.88 -3.41 0.18
C ALA A 135 -25.82 -4.86 0.67
N ARG A 136 -24.65 -5.35 1.11
CA ARG A 136 -24.54 -6.69 1.73
C ARG A 136 -25.40 -6.82 2.97
N ARG A 137 -25.42 -5.80 3.83
CA ARG A 137 -26.24 -5.82 5.05
C ARG A 137 -27.73 -5.78 4.75
N ALA A 138 -28.15 -5.02 3.74
CA ALA A 138 -29.54 -4.95 3.32
C ALA A 138 -30.04 -6.27 2.72
N LEU A 139 -29.17 -6.99 2.00
CA LEU A 139 -29.49 -8.27 1.38
C LEU A 139 -29.29 -9.49 2.29
N ALA A 140 -28.61 -9.32 3.44
CA ALA A 140 -28.29 -10.41 4.35
C ALA A 140 -29.51 -10.81 5.21
N GLY A 141 -30.15 -11.92 4.86
CA GLY A 141 -31.04 -12.64 5.77
C GLY A 141 -30.27 -13.30 6.93
N ILE A 142 -30.98 -13.81 7.96
CA ILE A 142 -30.38 -14.42 9.17
C ILE A 142 -29.37 -15.54 8.83
N ALA A 143 -29.58 -16.26 7.73
CA ALA A 143 -28.70 -17.34 7.25
C ALA A 143 -27.33 -16.88 6.70
N ASP A 144 -27.18 -15.61 6.29
CA ASP A 144 -25.95 -15.13 5.62
C ASP A 144 -24.77 -14.89 6.57
N ARG A 145 -25.03 -14.69 7.87
CA ARG A 145 -23.97 -14.49 8.88
C ARG A 145 -23.17 -15.78 9.16
N VAL A 146 -23.71 -16.93 8.76
CA VAL A 146 -23.09 -18.26 8.93
C VAL A 146 -22.50 -18.77 7.59
N SER A 147 -22.67 -18.01 6.50
CA SER A 147 -22.29 -18.41 5.14
C SER A 147 -20.77 -18.56 4.97
N GLY A 148 -20.37 -19.60 4.23
CA GLY A 148 -18.98 -19.82 3.82
C GLY A 148 -18.37 -18.63 3.07
N LEU A 149 -19.18 -17.83 2.38
CA LEU A 149 -18.73 -16.65 1.64
C LEU A 149 -18.22 -15.53 2.57
N HIS A 150 -18.87 -15.33 3.71
CA HIS A 150 -18.40 -14.36 4.71
C HIS A 150 -17.06 -14.78 5.31
N ARG A 151 -16.93 -16.07 5.66
CA ARG A 151 -15.68 -16.65 6.19
C ARG A 151 -14.55 -16.50 5.17
N ALA A 152 -14.83 -16.83 3.92
CA ALA A 152 -13.93 -16.65 2.80
C ALA A 152 -13.44 -15.20 2.65
N TYR A 153 -14.35 -14.23 2.66
CA TYR A 153 -14.00 -12.81 2.62
C TYR A 153 -13.06 -12.41 3.76
N LEU A 154 -13.32 -12.90 4.99
CA LEU A 154 -12.48 -12.60 6.14
C LEU A 154 -11.08 -13.24 6.02
N ILE A 155 -11.02 -14.51 5.60
CA ILE A 155 -9.74 -15.22 5.39
C ILE A 155 -8.94 -14.56 4.26
N LEU A 156 -9.59 -14.21 3.15
CA LEU A 156 -8.94 -13.57 2.01
C LEU A 156 -8.37 -12.20 2.39
N GLY A 157 -9.14 -11.37 3.11
CA GLY A 157 -8.65 -10.10 3.65
C GLY A 157 -7.48 -10.30 4.61
N THR A 158 -7.58 -11.28 5.52
CA THR A 158 -6.48 -11.63 6.44
C THR A 158 -5.21 -12.01 5.68
N ALA A 159 -5.31 -12.84 4.63
CA ALA A 159 -4.18 -13.27 3.84
C ALA A 159 -3.54 -12.11 3.06
N ILE A 160 -4.36 -11.30 2.37
CA ILE A 160 -3.88 -10.16 1.56
C ILE A 160 -3.11 -9.16 2.43
N PHE A 161 -3.72 -8.69 3.52
CA PHE A 161 -3.09 -7.69 4.38
C PHE A 161 -1.94 -8.28 5.22
N GLY A 162 -2.01 -9.56 5.59
CA GLY A 162 -0.92 -10.25 6.27
C GLY A 162 0.33 -10.38 5.40
N ILE A 163 0.17 -10.82 4.14
CA ILE A 163 1.27 -10.88 3.16
C ILE A 163 1.83 -9.49 2.91
N ALA A 164 0.98 -8.48 2.69
CA ALA A 164 1.42 -7.10 2.51
C ALA A 164 2.23 -6.61 3.71
N THR A 165 1.79 -6.90 4.94
CA THR A 165 2.50 -6.52 6.17
C THR A 165 3.87 -7.18 6.24
N ILE A 166 3.97 -8.49 6.02
CA ILE A 166 5.25 -9.23 6.08
C ILE A 166 6.20 -8.81 4.95
N ALA A 167 5.67 -8.47 3.77
CA ALA A 167 6.49 -8.03 2.64
C ALA A 167 7.02 -6.59 2.83
N PHE A 168 6.18 -5.69 3.33
CA PHE A 168 6.49 -4.26 3.35
C PHE A 168 7.07 -3.78 4.67
N LEU A 169 6.54 -4.22 5.81
CA LEU A 169 6.91 -3.65 7.11
C LEU A 169 8.37 -3.94 7.50
N PRO A 170 8.89 -5.19 7.43
CA PRO A 170 10.29 -5.46 7.74
C PRO A 170 11.24 -4.72 6.79
N MET A 171 10.89 -4.66 5.51
CA MET A 171 11.68 -3.93 4.51
C MET A 171 11.71 -2.43 4.79
N GLY A 172 10.57 -1.82 5.11
CA GLY A 172 10.48 -0.41 5.46
C GLY A 172 11.24 -0.05 6.73
N ILE A 173 11.17 -0.90 7.76
CA ILE A 173 11.95 -0.76 8.99
C ILE A 173 13.45 -0.85 8.67
N TYR A 174 13.86 -1.83 7.87
CA TYR A 174 15.27 -1.95 7.45
C TYR A 174 15.74 -0.70 6.70
N GLN A 175 14.94 -0.17 5.77
CA GLN A 175 15.29 1.05 5.03
C GLN A 175 15.41 2.27 5.94
N ALA A 176 14.49 2.44 6.90
CA ALA A 176 14.52 3.54 7.85
C ALA A 176 15.72 3.45 8.81
N LEU A 177 16.01 2.26 9.33
CA LEU A 177 17.18 2.02 10.19
C LEU A 177 18.49 2.18 9.43
N SER A 178 18.54 1.66 8.20
CA SER A 178 19.67 1.89 7.31
C SER A 178 19.89 3.38 7.14
N PHE A 179 18.81 4.17 6.96
CA PHE A 179 18.88 5.62 6.88
C PHE A 179 19.59 6.27 8.07
N ALA A 180 19.18 5.87 9.28
CA ALA A 180 19.66 6.46 10.53
C ALA A 180 21.06 6.00 10.94
N ILE A 181 21.45 4.76 10.60
CA ILE A 181 22.66 4.12 11.14
C ILE A 181 23.81 4.13 10.13
N VAL A 182 23.50 3.88 8.85
CA VAL A 182 24.54 3.72 7.82
C VAL A 182 24.94 5.11 7.31
N PRO A 183 26.24 5.49 7.35
CA PRO A 183 26.69 6.75 6.79
C PRO A 183 26.38 6.84 5.29
N PRO A 184 25.99 8.01 4.77
CA PRO A 184 25.79 8.19 3.34
C PRO A 184 27.13 8.08 2.61
N ASP A 185 27.19 7.26 1.56
CA ASP A 185 28.32 7.21 0.64
C ASP A 185 28.14 8.23 -0.49
N GLN A 186 29.20 8.93 -0.85
CA GLN A 186 29.16 9.95 -1.89
C GLN A 186 28.85 9.29 -3.23
N PHE A 187 27.99 9.93 -4.03
CA PHE A 187 27.59 9.45 -5.37
C PHE A 187 26.76 8.15 -5.41
N THR A 188 26.31 7.61 -4.29
CA THR A 188 25.38 6.47 -4.27
C THR A 188 23.92 6.90 -4.12
N PHE A 189 23.01 6.21 -4.82
CA PHE A 189 21.57 6.43 -4.64
C PHE A 189 21.09 5.70 -3.40
N ARG A 190 20.41 6.42 -2.51
CA ARG A 190 19.79 5.84 -1.32
C ARG A 190 18.28 5.68 -1.53
N PRO A 191 17.73 4.46 -1.45
CA PRO A 191 16.29 4.26 -1.54
C PRO A 191 15.61 4.84 -0.29
N GLY A 192 14.51 5.56 -0.49
CA GLY A 192 13.67 6.05 0.61
C GLY A 192 12.91 4.92 1.30
N ALA A 193 12.60 5.11 2.58
CA ALA A 193 11.81 4.14 3.35
C ALA A 193 10.29 4.22 3.06
N GLY A 194 9.84 5.28 2.40
CA GLY A 194 8.43 5.66 2.30
C GLY A 194 7.54 4.60 1.71
N GLU A 195 7.87 4.04 0.54
CA GLU A 195 7.01 3.08 -0.15
C GLU A 195 6.74 1.82 0.69
N ALA A 196 7.78 1.22 1.26
CA ALA A 196 7.66 0.00 2.05
C ALA A 196 7.12 0.29 3.46
N LEU A 197 7.63 1.32 4.13
CA LEU A 197 7.23 1.64 5.50
C LEU A 197 5.75 2.07 5.56
N SER A 198 5.33 2.99 4.68
CA SER A 198 3.94 3.46 4.67
C SER A 198 2.95 2.36 4.29
N GLY A 199 3.30 1.51 3.30
CA GLY A 199 2.50 0.37 2.90
C GLY A 199 2.35 -0.66 4.03
N GLY A 200 3.44 -0.96 4.72
CA GLY A 200 3.43 -1.85 5.89
C GLY A 200 2.59 -1.30 7.04
N LEU A 201 2.74 -0.02 7.35
CA LEU A 201 1.96 0.65 8.40
C LEU A 201 0.48 0.78 8.05
N ALA A 202 0.12 0.95 6.78
CA ALA A 202 -1.28 0.95 6.32
C ALA A 202 -1.90 -0.46 6.39
N ALA A 203 -1.14 -1.49 6.01
CA ALA A 203 -1.62 -2.87 5.96
C ALA A 203 -1.76 -3.51 7.35
N LEU A 204 -0.86 -3.20 8.28
CA LEU A 204 -0.83 -3.77 9.63
C LEU A 204 -2.17 -3.68 10.40
N PRO A 205 -2.79 -2.49 10.58
CA PRO A 205 -4.04 -2.38 11.31
C PRO A 205 -5.20 -3.11 10.61
N LEU A 206 -5.19 -3.14 9.28
CA LEU A 206 -6.20 -3.87 8.51
C LEU A 206 -6.03 -5.38 8.70
N TRP A 207 -4.81 -5.90 8.63
CA TRP A 207 -4.51 -7.30 8.91
C TRP A 207 -4.98 -7.71 10.31
N LEU A 208 -4.62 -6.93 11.34
CA LEU A 208 -5.04 -7.19 12.72
C LEU A 208 -6.56 -7.16 12.86
N GLY A 209 -7.23 -6.22 12.20
CA GLY A 209 -8.70 -6.13 12.18
C GLY A 209 -9.36 -7.37 11.56
N TYR A 210 -8.90 -7.80 10.38
CA TYR A 210 -9.41 -9.01 9.72
C TYR A 210 -9.11 -10.27 10.52
N LEU A 211 -7.90 -10.41 11.06
CA LEU A 211 -7.51 -11.55 11.90
C LEU A 211 -8.39 -11.63 13.16
N TRP A 212 -8.64 -10.50 13.82
CA TRP A 212 -9.53 -10.45 14.96
C TRP A 212 -10.96 -10.87 14.60
N LEU A 213 -11.48 -10.43 13.44
CA LEU A 213 -12.80 -10.84 12.97
C LEU A 213 -12.87 -12.35 12.68
N VAL A 214 -11.82 -12.94 12.10
CA VAL A 214 -11.73 -14.40 11.89
C VAL A 214 -11.74 -15.13 13.24
N GLN A 215 -10.89 -14.72 14.19
CA GLN A 215 -10.84 -15.33 15.52
C GLN A 215 -12.18 -15.24 16.24
N ARG A 216 -12.84 -14.08 16.17
CA ARG A 216 -14.18 -13.88 16.74
C ARG A 216 -15.20 -14.84 16.12
N ALA A 217 -15.20 -14.98 14.80
CA ALA A 217 -16.12 -15.88 14.09
C ALA A 217 -15.92 -17.35 14.48
N LEU A 218 -14.67 -17.79 14.67
CA LEU A 218 -14.34 -19.14 15.12
C LEU A 218 -14.80 -19.42 16.55
N ARG A 219 -14.63 -18.45 17.47
CA ARG A 219 -15.07 -18.60 18.87
C ARG A 219 -16.58 -18.66 19.03
N THR A 220 -17.33 -18.07 18.10
CA THR A 220 -18.80 -18.06 18.12
C THR A 220 -19.45 -19.20 17.33
N ALA A 221 -18.65 -20.09 16.72
CA ALA A 221 -19.19 -21.22 15.97
C ALA A 221 -19.72 -22.30 16.96
N PRO A 222 -20.97 -22.77 16.81
CA PRO A 222 -21.49 -23.86 17.64
C PRO A 222 -20.67 -25.15 17.42
N PRO A 223 -20.51 -26.01 18.44
CA PRO A 223 -19.80 -27.27 18.31
C PRO A 223 -20.46 -28.13 17.23
N SER A 224 -19.66 -28.70 16.33
CA SER A 224 -20.13 -29.67 15.35
C SER A 224 -20.65 -30.90 16.09
N SER A 225 -21.96 -31.16 16.02
CA SER A 225 -22.54 -32.43 16.45
C SER A 225 -21.76 -33.57 15.78
N PRO A 226 -21.28 -34.58 16.51
CA PRO A 226 -20.63 -35.72 15.89
C PRO A 226 -21.63 -36.38 14.96
N THR A 227 -21.24 -36.53 13.70
CA THR A 227 -21.97 -37.31 12.70
C THR A 227 -22.08 -38.73 13.25
N ALA A 228 -23.29 -39.13 13.67
CA ALA A 228 -23.56 -40.52 14.01
C ALA A 228 -23.37 -41.33 12.72
N ALA A 229 -22.42 -42.27 12.76
CA ALA A 229 -22.21 -43.28 11.73
C ALA A 229 -23.31 -44.34 11.78
#